data_AF-A0A1Z9QNK3-F1
#
_entry.id   AF-A0A1Z9QNK3-F1
#
_cell.length_a   1.000
_cell.length_b   1.000
_cell.length_c   1.000
_cell.angle_alpha   90.00
_cell.angle_beta   90.00
_cell.angle_gamma   90.00
#
_symmetry.space_group_name_H-M   'P 1'
#
loop_
_entity.id
_entity.type
_entity.pdbx_description
1 polymer ?
#
loop_
_entity_poly.entity_id
_entity_poly.type
_entity_poly.pdbx_seq_one_letter_code
_entity_poly.pdbx_strand_id
1 'polypeptide(L)'
;MFLQEPAQSPYDLRFTLFDVPIRVSWTFWIAAFVFGYSLSRNLDFLLGANSIGLLQTLLVWSACLFVSIVIHELGHSLAFRRYGIESSIVLYHFGGMAIPGRSRTTDHSFGGLTPKQNIWISLAGPLAQLGSGVLVVIAVKFAGYQLFVFNMMPRFLNFVPSLVEGNVIDSPGLFVLVTSYIFPSILWALLNLLPVMPLDGGQVIKSVVQLTGGNIIQALWVSVIVAGVVGFYGFTNGQTYLGILFLMLGWTNFQAIQQSSRMGY
;
A
#
# COMPACT_ATOMS: atom_id res chain seq x y z
N MET A 1 -3.05 10.69 16.79
CA MET A 1 -4.39 10.97 16.23
C MET A 1 -4.23 11.37 14.76
N PHE A 2 -3.95 10.40 13.87
CA PHE A 2 -3.64 10.64 12.44
C PHE A 2 -4.50 9.81 11.47
N LEU A 3 -5.49 9.06 11.97
CA LEU A 3 -6.40 8.22 11.19
C LEU A 3 -7.86 8.57 11.51
N GLN A 4 -8.19 9.86 11.44
CA GLN A 4 -9.59 10.28 11.42
C GLN A 4 -10.06 10.38 9.97
N GLU A 5 -11.27 9.90 9.70
CA GLU A 5 -11.89 10.00 8.40
C GLU A 5 -11.85 11.47 7.94
N PRO A 6 -11.31 11.77 6.75
CA PRO A 6 -11.28 13.15 6.25
C PRO A 6 -12.70 13.66 6.09
N ALA A 7 -12.91 14.92 6.49
CA ALA A 7 -14.18 15.61 6.35
C ALA A 7 -14.72 15.45 4.93
N GLN A 8 -16.01 15.17 4.81
CA GLN A 8 -16.64 14.97 3.51
C GLN A 8 -16.59 16.27 2.71
N SER A 9 -16.22 16.16 1.43
CA SER A 9 -16.17 17.28 0.50
C SER A 9 -17.13 17.03 -0.66
N PRO A 10 -17.75 18.08 -1.25
CA PRO A 10 -18.53 17.96 -2.48
C PRO A 10 -17.69 17.52 -3.68
N TYR A 11 -16.36 17.61 -3.59
CA TYR A 11 -15.42 17.18 -4.63
C TYR A 11 -15.00 15.71 -4.50
N ASP A 12 -15.55 14.98 -3.53
CA ASP A 12 -15.26 13.55 -3.36
C ASP A 12 -15.98 12.74 -4.43
N LEU A 13 -15.24 11.85 -5.09
CA LEU A 13 -15.82 10.92 -6.06
C LEU A 13 -16.39 9.70 -5.32
N ARG A 14 -17.66 9.38 -5.58
CA ARG A 14 -18.39 8.30 -4.89
C ARG A 14 -18.97 7.34 -5.91
N PHE A 15 -18.70 6.05 -5.73
CA PHE A 15 -19.26 4.99 -6.57
C PHE A 15 -19.31 3.67 -5.79
N THR A 16 -19.94 2.65 -6.36
CA THR A 16 -20.02 1.32 -5.76
C THR A 16 -19.37 0.32 -6.70
N LEU A 17 -18.52 -0.55 -6.15
CA LEU A 17 -17.85 -1.60 -6.91
C LEU A 17 -17.97 -2.92 -6.16
N PHE A 18 -18.50 -3.96 -6.81
CA PHE A 18 -18.84 -5.24 -6.17
C PHE A 18 -19.67 -5.06 -4.89
N ASP A 19 -20.67 -4.19 -4.85
CA ASP A 19 -21.46 -3.82 -3.65
C ASP A 19 -20.66 -3.16 -2.51
N VAL A 20 -19.39 -2.77 -2.73
CA VAL A 20 -18.58 -2.04 -1.76
C VAL A 20 -18.70 -0.55 -2.08
N PRO A 21 -19.22 0.31 -1.17
CA PRO A 21 -19.19 1.75 -1.35
C PRO A 21 -17.76 2.27 -1.32
N ILE A 22 -17.34 3.01 -2.34
CA ILE A 22 -16.01 3.61 -2.47
C ILE A 22 -16.15 5.13 -2.53
N ARG A 23 -15.42 5.82 -1.64
CA ARG A 23 -15.24 7.27 -1.64
C ARG A 23 -13.77 7.61 -1.91
N VAL A 24 -13.53 8.48 -2.88
CA VAL A 24 -12.20 8.99 -3.21
C VAL A 24 -12.17 10.47 -2.87
N SER A 25 -11.38 10.83 -1.86
CA SER A 25 -11.14 12.23 -1.49
C SER A 25 -10.40 12.96 -2.61
N TRP A 26 -10.73 14.22 -2.87
CA TRP A 26 -9.97 15.06 -3.81
C TRP A 26 -8.47 15.14 -3.47
N THR A 27 -8.12 15.03 -2.19
CA THR A 27 -6.73 15.06 -1.72
C THR A 27 -5.92 13.83 -2.13
N PHE A 28 -6.59 12.71 -2.43
CA PHE A 28 -5.95 11.52 -2.98
C PHE A 28 -5.22 11.85 -4.28
N TRP A 29 -5.85 12.61 -5.18
CA TRP A 29 -5.27 12.95 -6.48
C TRP A 29 -4.05 13.85 -6.34
N ILE A 30 -4.06 14.79 -5.39
CA ILE A 30 -2.89 15.63 -5.10
C ILE A 30 -1.74 14.78 -4.60
N ALA A 31 -2.00 13.86 -3.67
CA ALA A 31 -0.98 12.95 -3.18
C ALA A 31 -0.43 12.06 -4.30
N ALA A 32 -1.30 11.51 -5.15
CA ALA A 32 -0.89 10.69 -6.31
C ALA A 32 0.06 11.45 -7.24
N PHE A 33 -0.22 12.74 -7.51
CA PHE A 33 0.66 13.60 -8.30
C PHE A 33 2.00 13.85 -7.61
N VAL A 34 1.99 14.19 -6.31
CA VAL A 34 3.22 14.46 -5.54
C VAL A 34 4.12 13.22 -5.48
N PHE A 35 3.56 12.06 -5.18
CA PHE A 35 4.30 10.79 -5.16
C PHE A 35 4.79 10.37 -6.55
N GLY A 36 3.98 10.62 -7.58
CA GLY A 36 4.29 10.29 -8.95
C GLY A 36 5.31 11.20 -9.61
N TYR A 37 5.50 12.42 -9.10
CA TYR A 37 6.28 13.46 -9.78
C TYR A 37 7.72 13.04 -10.04
N SER A 38 8.42 12.52 -9.03
CA SER A 38 9.80 12.07 -9.18
C SER A 38 9.94 10.98 -10.22
N LEU A 39 9.12 9.92 -10.12
CA LEU A 39 9.14 8.81 -11.08
C LEU A 39 8.78 9.29 -12.50
N SER A 40 7.70 10.05 -12.64
CA SER A 40 7.20 10.53 -13.92
C SER A 40 8.21 11.44 -14.61
N ARG A 41 8.89 12.31 -13.87
CA ARG A 41 9.98 13.15 -14.38
C ARG A 41 11.18 12.33 -14.84
N ASN A 42 11.55 11.29 -14.09
CA ASN A 42 12.64 10.39 -14.48
C ASN A 42 12.29 9.59 -15.75
N LEU A 43 11.05 9.11 -15.87
CA LEU A 43 10.59 8.40 -17.07
C LEU A 43 10.52 9.34 -18.29
N ASP A 44 10.01 10.56 -18.12
CA ASP A 44 9.97 11.59 -19.16
C ASP A 44 11.37 11.93 -19.67
N PHE A 45 12.33 12.11 -18.75
CA PHE A 45 13.73 12.33 -19.08
C PHE A 45 14.37 11.13 -19.79
N LEU A 46 14.10 9.90 -19.32
CA LEU A 46 14.65 8.66 -19.89
C LEU A 46 14.15 8.43 -21.32
N LEU A 47 12.88 8.71 -21.59
CA LEU A 47 12.27 8.54 -22.91
C LEU A 47 12.61 9.68 -23.88
N GLY A 48 12.95 10.87 -23.36
CA GLY A 48 13.39 12.01 -24.16
C GLY A 48 12.37 12.39 -25.24
N ALA A 49 12.81 12.42 -26.50
CA ALA A 49 11.94 12.73 -27.64
C ALA A 49 10.77 11.75 -27.84
N ASN A 50 10.88 10.53 -27.29
CA ASN A 50 9.82 9.52 -27.35
C ASN A 50 8.87 9.61 -26.15
N SER A 51 9.08 10.55 -25.23
CA SER A 51 8.19 10.71 -24.07
C SER A 51 6.77 11.06 -24.52
N ILE A 52 5.79 10.48 -23.83
CA ILE A 52 4.37 10.88 -23.97
C ILE A 52 4.09 12.24 -23.29
N GLY A 53 5.08 12.81 -22.60
CA GLY A 53 5.03 14.05 -21.85
C GLY A 53 4.85 13.83 -20.34
N LEU A 54 5.42 14.73 -19.53
CA LEU A 54 5.38 14.67 -18.07
C LEU A 54 3.94 14.64 -17.53
N LEU A 55 3.06 15.49 -18.05
CA LEU A 55 1.67 15.57 -17.58
C LEU A 55 0.92 14.26 -17.88
N GLN A 56 1.09 13.72 -19.09
CA GLN A 56 0.48 12.47 -19.52
C GLN A 56 0.99 11.30 -18.68
N THR A 57 2.30 11.26 -18.41
CA THR A 57 2.93 10.27 -17.54
C THR A 57 2.37 10.34 -16.11
N LEU A 58 2.20 11.55 -15.57
CA LEU A 58 1.58 11.77 -14.25
C LEU A 58 0.12 11.31 -14.19
N LEU A 59 -0.65 11.51 -15.26
CA LEU A 59 -2.03 11.05 -15.35
C LEU A 59 -2.09 9.52 -15.40
N VAL A 60 -1.25 8.88 -16.20
CA VAL A 60 -1.15 7.41 -16.26
C VAL A 60 -0.71 6.84 -14.91
N TRP A 61 0.29 7.45 -14.27
CA TRP A 61 0.71 7.10 -12.92
C TRP A 61 -0.44 7.18 -11.92
N SER A 62 -1.15 8.30 -11.88
CA SER A 62 -2.22 8.53 -10.91
C SER A 62 -3.37 7.54 -11.11
N ALA A 63 -3.71 7.22 -12.36
CA ALA A 63 -4.70 6.20 -12.68
C ALA A 63 -4.25 4.80 -12.26
N CYS A 64 -2.99 4.43 -12.53
CA CYS A 64 -2.43 3.14 -12.13
C CYS A 64 -2.36 2.98 -10.61
N LEU A 65 -1.91 4.02 -9.90
CA LEU A 65 -1.84 4.05 -8.44
C LEU A 65 -3.25 3.92 -7.84
N PHE A 66 -4.24 4.64 -8.38
CA PHE A 66 -5.64 4.52 -7.99
C PHE A 66 -6.15 3.08 -8.13
N VAL A 67 -6.00 2.47 -9.31
CA VAL A 67 -6.43 1.08 -9.53
C VAL A 67 -5.72 0.12 -8.58
N SER A 68 -4.40 0.29 -8.39
CA SER A 68 -3.60 -0.55 -7.48
C SER A 68 -4.08 -0.47 -6.03
N ILE A 69 -4.36 0.74 -5.53
CA ILE A 69 -4.87 0.94 -4.16
C ILE A 69 -6.32 0.44 -4.04
N VAL A 70 -7.16 0.64 -5.06
CA VAL A 70 -8.53 0.09 -5.05
C VAL A 70 -8.49 -1.44 -4.95
N ILE A 71 -7.60 -2.12 -5.70
CA ILE A 71 -7.43 -3.58 -5.61
C ILE A 71 -7.01 -4.00 -4.20
N HIS A 72 -6.09 -3.25 -3.58
CA HIS A 72 -5.68 -3.47 -2.20
C HIS A 72 -6.85 -3.37 -1.21
N GLU A 73 -7.60 -2.26 -1.22
CA GLU A 73 -8.72 -2.05 -0.31
C GLU A 73 -9.90 -3.01 -0.56
N LEU A 74 -10.09 -3.42 -1.82
CA LEU A 74 -11.04 -4.48 -2.18
C LEU A 74 -10.61 -5.82 -1.59
N GLY A 75 -9.32 -6.14 -1.53
CA GLY A 75 -8.80 -7.34 -0.88
C GLY A 75 -9.27 -7.43 0.59
N HIS A 76 -9.10 -6.36 1.36
CA HIS A 76 -9.63 -6.29 2.73
C HIS A 76 -11.15 -6.41 2.77
N SER A 77 -11.85 -5.67 1.91
CA SER A 77 -13.32 -5.64 1.87
C SER A 77 -13.93 -7.01 1.56
N LEU A 78 -13.33 -7.75 0.62
CA LEU A 78 -13.72 -9.12 0.30
C LEU A 78 -13.42 -10.08 1.46
N ALA A 79 -12.31 -9.89 2.18
CA ALA A 79 -12.00 -10.67 3.37
C ALA A 79 -12.98 -10.39 4.53
N PHE A 80 -13.38 -9.14 4.75
CA PHE A 80 -14.42 -8.79 5.73
C PHE A 80 -15.76 -9.46 5.40
N ARG A 81 -16.15 -9.44 4.12
CA ARG A 81 -17.39 -10.08 3.65
C ARG A 81 -17.44 -11.57 3.87
N ARG A 82 -16.31 -12.26 3.77
CA ARG A 82 -16.22 -13.69 4.09
C ARG A 82 -16.63 -13.99 5.54
N TYR A 83 -16.53 -13.01 6.42
CA TYR A 83 -16.94 -13.10 7.82
C TYR A 83 -18.24 -12.32 8.12
N GLY A 84 -19.02 -11.94 7.11
CA GLY A 84 -20.30 -11.25 7.27
C GLY A 84 -20.21 -9.77 7.64
N ILE A 85 -19.01 -9.18 7.58
CA ILE A 85 -18.77 -7.78 7.91
C ILE A 85 -18.85 -6.96 6.63
N GLU A 86 -19.75 -5.97 6.59
CA GLU A 86 -19.76 -4.96 5.53
C GLU A 86 -18.62 -3.97 5.74
N SER A 87 -18.03 -3.47 4.65
CA SER A 87 -16.98 -2.45 4.68
C SER A 87 -17.29 -1.36 3.66
N SER A 88 -16.79 -0.16 3.94
CA SER A 88 -16.77 0.96 3.00
C SER A 88 -15.32 1.42 2.82
N ILE A 89 -14.92 1.73 1.59
CA ILE A 89 -13.55 2.15 1.27
C ILE A 89 -13.51 3.66 1.18
N VAL A 90 -12.55 4.28 1.87
CA VAL A 90 -12.25 5.71 1.74
C VAL A 90 -10.80 5.90 1.36
N LEU A 91 -10.53 6.48 0.18
CA LEU A 91 -9.18 6.80 -0.29
C LEU A 91 -8.82 8.25 0.01
N TYR A 92 -7.68 8.49 0.67
CA TYR A 92 -7.19 9.83 1.01
C TYR A 92 -5.68 9.86 1.29
N HIS A 93 -5.02 10.99 0.97
CA HIS A 93 -3.61 11.35 1.26
C HIS A 93 -2.55 10.24 1.30
N PHE A 94 -2.54 9.42 2.36
CA PHE A 94 -1.54 8.39 2.62
C PHE A 94 -1.92 6.98 2.11
N GLY A 95 -3.11 6.81 1.51
CA GLY A 95 -3.56 5.52 0.98
C GLY A 95 -5.08 5.39 0.91
N GLY A 96 -5.57 4.19 1.22
CA GLY A 96 -6.96 3.93 1.53
C GLY A 96 -7.14 3.51 2.98
N MET A 97 -8.36 3.64 3.48
CA MET A 97 -8.81 2.93 4.66
C MET A 97 -10.12 2.21 4.31
N ALA A 98 -10.10 0.88 4.38
CA ALA A 98 -11.31 0.08 4.49
C ALA A 98 -11.89 0.26 5.90
N ILE A 99 -12.90 1.11 6.02
CA ILE A 99 -13.62 1.32 7.28
C ILE A 99 -14.61 0.17 7.43
N PRO A 100 -14.49 -0.67 8.48
CA PRO A 100 -15.48 -1.70 8.77
C PRO A 100 -16.81 -1.02 9.17
N GLY A 101 -17.88 -1.40 8.48
CA GLY A 101 -19.25 -0.90 8.72
C GLY A 101 -20.01 -1.74 9.74
N ARG A 102 -21.35 -1.55 9.78
CA ARG A 102 -22.26 -2.36 10.58
C ARG A 102 -22.24 -3.82 10.10
N SER A 103 -22.17 -4.75 11.04
CA SER A 103 -22.34 -6.18 10.74
C SER A 103 -23.78 -6.47 10.32
N ARG A 104 -23.99 -7.21 9.23
CA ARG A 104 -25.33 -7.67 8.81
C ARG A 104 -25.87 -8.78 9.71
N THR A 105 -24.98 -9.48 10.40
CA THR A 105 -25.27 -10.59 11.29
C THR A 105 -25.02 -10.16 12.73
N THR A 106 -26.00 -10.42 13.60
CA THR A 106 -25.97 -10.08 15.04
C THR A 106 -24.84 -10.72 15.83
N ASP A 107 -24.09 -11.67 15.24
CA ASP A 107 -23.11 -12.50 15.96
C ASP A 107 -21.64 -12.02 15.87
N HIS A 108 -21.29 -11.12 14.94
CA HIS A 108 -19.88 -10.72 14.74
C HIS A 108 -19.72 -9.21 14.54
N SER A 109 -19.33 -8.48 15.58
CA SER A 109 -18.84 -7.10 15.47
C SER A 109 -17.34 -7.10 15.13
N PHE A 110 -16.79 -5.98 14.62
CA PHE A 110 -15.33 -5.82 14.39
C PHE A 110 -14.50 -6.14 15.66
N GLY A 111 -15.08 -5.95 16.85
CA GLY A 111 -14.47 -6.31 18.13
C GLY A 111 -14.50 -7.81 18.49
N GLY A 112 -15.20 -8.65 17.72
CA GLY A 112 -15.31 -10.10 17.91
C GLY A 112 -14.45 -10.95 16.98
N LEU A 113 -13.60 -10.33 16.14
CA LEU A 113 -12.72 -11.06 15.24
C LEU A 113 -11.60 -11.76 16.02
N THR A 114 -11.45 -13.07 15.79
CA THR A 114 -10.33 -13.84 16.36
C THR A 114 -9.00 -13.33 15.76
N PRO A 115 -7.87 -13.46 16.48
CA PRO A 115 -6.58 -13.03 15.94
C PRO A 115 -6.23 -13.68 14.60
N LYS A 116 -6.61 -14.94 14.37
CA LYS A 116 -6.42 -15.62 13.07
C LYS A 116 -7.21 -14.95 11.93
N GLN A 117 -8.44 -14.53 12.20
CA GLN A 117 -9.26 -13.81 11.23
C GLN A 117 -8.66 -12.44 10.93
N ASN A 118 -8.17 -11.72 11.95
CA ASN A 118 -7.47 -10.44 11.76
C ASN A 118 -6.21 -10.60 10.89
N ILE A 119 -5.40 -11.64 11.11
CA ILE A 119 -4.23 -11.93 10.26
C ILE A 119 -4.67 -12.11 8.80
N TRP A 120 -5.71 -12.91 8.54
CA TRP A 120 -6.20 -13.11 7.18
C TRP A 120 -6.69 -11.82 6.53
N ILE A 121 -7.49 -11.03 7.27
CA ILE A 121 -8.03 -9.76 6.77
C ILE A 121 -6.90 -8.78 6.46
N SER A 122 -5.93 -8.62 7.36
CA SER A 122 -4.78 -7.73 7.16
C SER A 122 -3.90 -8.19 5.99
N LEU A 123 -3.74 -9.50 5.75
CA LEU A 123 -2.98 -9.98 4.59
C LEU A 123 -3.74 -9.83 3.27
N ALA A 124 -5.07 -9.81 3.28
CA ALA A 124 -5.88 -9.86 2.06
C ALA A 124 -5.63 -8.70 1.10
N GLY A 125 -5.46 -7.47 1.61
CA GLY A 125 -5.18 -6.30 0.78
C GLY A 125 -3.82 -6.36 0.09
N PRO A 126 -2.70 -6.49 0.83
CA PRO A 126 -1.38 -6.64 0.24
C PRO A 126 -1.27 -7.83 -0.72
N LEU A 127 -1.90 -8.97 -0.41
CA LEU A 127 -1.87 -10.14 -1.29
C LEU A 127 -2.67 -9.92 -2.57
N ALA A 128 -3.82 -9.24 -2.52
CA ALA A 128 -4.57 -8.88 -3.72
C ALA A 128 -3.77 -7.93 -4.63
N GLN A 129 -3.13 -6.94 -4.03
CA GLN A 129 -2.30 -5.96 -4.72
C GLN A 129 -1.03 -6.59 -5.34
N LEU A 130 -0.34 -7.46 -4.59
CA LEU A 130 0.80 -8.23 -5.12
C LEU A 130 0.36 -9.17 -6.24
N GLY A 131 -0.76 -9.87 -6.04
CA GLY A 131 -1.32 -10.78 -7.03
C GLY A 131 -1.59 -10.08 -8.35
N SER A 132 -2.21 -8.90 -8.33
CA SER A 132 -2.48 -8.14 -9.55
C SER A 132 -1.19 -7.64 -10.23
N GLY A 133 -0.21 -7.18 -9.45
CA GLY A 133 1.11 -6.82 -9.98
C GLY A 133 1.83 -8.00 -10.64
N VAL A 134 1.84 -9.17 -9.98
CA VAL A 134 2.45 -10.40 -10.49
C VAL A 134 1.76 -10.89 -11.76
N LEU A 135 0.44 -10.78 -11.86
CA LEU A 135 -0.29 -11.14 -13.09
C LEU A 135 0.15 -10.27 -14.27
N VAL A 136 0.34 -8.97 -14.07
CA VAL A 136 0.85 -8.07 -15.13
C VAL A 136 2.30 -8.39 -15.47
N VAL A 137 3.15 -8.65 -14.47
CA VAL A 137 4.53 -9.14 -14.68
C VAL A 137 4.52 -10.37 -15.59
N ILE A 138 3.73 -11.39 -15.23
CA ILE A 138 3.62 -12.64 -15.99
C ILE A 138 3.14 -12.37 -17.42
N ALA A 139 2.11 -11.55 -17.62
CA ALA A 139 1.58 -11.22 -18.94
C ALA A 139 2.64 -10.54 -19.83
N VAL A 140 3.39 -9.58 -19.28
CA VAL A 140 4.46 -8.87 -20.01
C VAL A 140 5.62 -9.80 -20.37
N LYS A 141 6.00 -10.71 -19.46
CA LYS A 141 7.03 -11.72 -19.73
C LYS A 141 6.58 -12.74 -20.78
N PHE A 142 5.33 -13.19 -20.74
CA PHE A 142 4.77 -14.07 -21.77
C PHE A 142 4.73 -13.40 -23.15
N ALA A 143 4.54 -12.08 -23.19
CA ALA A 143 4.65 -11.29 -24.41
C ALA A 143 6.10 -11.08 -24.90
N GLY A 144 7.10 -11.58 -24.17
CA GLY A 144 8.52 -11.53 -24.55
C GLY A 144 9.22 -10.22 -24.21
N TYR A 145 8.62 -9.36 -23.40
CA TYR A 145 9.19 -8.08 -23.02
C TYR A 145 9.98 -8.14 -21.71
N GLN A 146 11.00 -7.29 -21.60
CA GLN A 146 11.73 -7.08 -20.35
C GLN A 146 11.01 -6.10 -19.42
N LEU A 147 11.22 -6.26 -18.11
CA LEU A 147 10.62 -5.40 -17.08
C LEU A 147 11.68 -4.53 -16.43
N PHE A 148 11.98 -3.39 -17.08
CA PHE A 148 12.95 -2.41 -16.59
C PHE A 148 12.61 -1.86 -15.20
N VAL A 149 11.33 -1.86 -14.82
CA VAL A 149 10.85 -1.40 -13.51
C VAL A 149 11.59 -2.03 -12.32
N PHE A 150 12.03 -3.29 -12.43
CA PHE A 150 12.78 -3.95 -11.35
C PHE A 150 14.19 -3.39 -11.15
N ASN A 151 14.79 -2.75 -12.15
CA ASN A 151 16.05 -2.02 -12.00
C ASN A 151 15.90 -0.75 -11.17
N MET A 152 14.69 -0.22 -11.08
CA MET A 152 14.36 0.96 -10.27
C MET A 152 13.97 0.60 -8.84
N MET A 153 13.77 -0.68 -8.55
CA MET A 153 13.41 -1.20 -7.23
C MET A 153 14.67 -1.47 -6.38
N PRO A 154 14.53 -1.63 -5.06
CA PRO A 154 15.61 -2.08 -4.20
C PRO A 154 16.29 -3.36 -4.73
N ARG A 155 17.62 -3.46 -4.56
CA ARG A 155 18.43 -4.56 -5.12
C ARG A 155 17.93 -5.95 -4.74
N PHE A 156 17.33 -6.10 -3.56
CA PHE A 156 16.76 -7.37 -3.10
C PHE A 156 15.50 -7.80 -3.88
N LEU A 157 14.98 -6.99 -4.80
CA LEU A 157 13.91 -7.35 -5.75
C LEU A 157 14.45 -7.59 -7.17
N ASN A 158 15.69 -7.18 -7.45
CA ASN A 158 16.36 -7.38 -8.74
C ASN A 158 17.17 -8.70 -8.79
N PHE A 159 16.79 -9.69 -7.98
CA PHE A 159 17.50 -10.98 -7.86
C PHE A 159 17.00 -12.04 -8.84
N VAL A 160 16.03 -11.70 -9.70
CA VAL A 160 15.46 -12.61 -10.69
C VAL A 160 15.88 -12.10 -12.08
N PRO A 161 17.05 -12.52 -12.60
CA PRO A 161 17.56 -12.09 -13.90
C PRO A 161 16.54 -12.29 -15.03
N SER A 162 15.75 -13.36 -14.94
CA SER A 162 14.72 -13.67 -15.92
C SER A 162 13.63 -12.60 -16.01
N LEU A 163 13.45 -11.70 -15.03
CA LEU A 163 12.52 -10.57 -15.12
C LEU A 163 13.07 -9.42 -15.97
N VAL A 164 14.39 -9.25 -16.00
CA VAL A 164 15.07 -8.14 -16.71
C VAL A 164 15.48 -8.53 -18.14
N GLU A 165 15.53 -9.82 -18.46
CA GLU A 165 15.80 -10.30 -19.81
C GLU A 165 14.59 -10.14 -20.75
N GLY A 166 14.80 -9.95 -22.06
CA GLY A 166 13.73 -9.89 -23.06
C GLY A 166 13.79 -8.66 -23.97
N ASN A 167 12.81 -8.53 -24.87
CA ASN A 167 12.73 -7.42 -25.80
C ASN A 167 12.37 -6.12 -25.08
N VAL A 168 12.93 -5.00 -25.53
CA VAL A 168 12.52 -3.67 -25.03
C VAL A 168 11.05 -3.43 -25.42
N ILE A 169 10.30 -2.74 -24.56
CA ILE A 169 8.97 -2.25 -24.91
C ILE A 169 9.13 -1.01 -25.78
N ASP A 170 8.93 -1.15 -27.09
CA ASP A 170 9.13 -0.06 -28.05
C ASP A 170 8.08 1.06 -27.93
N SER A 171 6.87 0.73 -27.46
CA SER A 171 5.79 1.71 -27.27
C SER A 171 6.00 2.49 -25.97
N PRO A 172 6.27 3.81 -26.02
CA PRO A 172 6.50 4.61 -24.80
C PRO A 172 5.30 4.62 -23.87
N GLY A 173 4.09 4.66 -24.42
CA GLY A 173 2.85 4.61 -23.64
C GLY A 173 2.68 3.28 -22.88
N LEU A 174 2.95 2.15 -23.54
CA LEU A 174 2.88 0.84 -22.89
C LEU A 174 3.97 0.70 -21.81
N PHE A 175 5.18 1.18 -22.09
CA PHE A 175 6.28 1.19 -21.11
C PHE A 175 5.90 1.98 -19.86
N VAL A 176 5.37 3.19 -20.02
CA VAL A 176 4.89 4.03 -18.90
C VAL A 176 3.76 3.35 -18.16
N LEU A 177 2.78 2.76 -18.85
CA LEU A 177 1.64 2.08 -18.23
C LEU A 177 2.09 0.89 -17.36
N VAL A 178 2.89 -0.01 -17.93
CA VAL A 178 3.39 -1.21 -17.23
C VAL A 178 4.24 -0.82 -16.02
N THR A 179 5.15 0.14 -16.21
CA THR A 179 6.01 0.64 -15.12
C THR A 179 5.19 1.30 -14.02
N SER A 180 4.23 2.16 -14.40
CA SER A 180 3.38 2.91 -13.46
C SER A 180 2.43 2.02 -12.67
N TYR A 181 2.05 0.87 -13.23
CA TYR A 181 1.18 -0.09 -12.53
C TYR A 181 1.97 -1.06 -11.64
N ILE A 182 3.03 -1.66 -12.17
CA ILE A 182 3.82 -2.68 -11.43
C ILE A 182 4.50 -2.04 -10.21
N PHE A 183 5.06 -0.83 -10.37
CA PHE A 183 5.85 -0.20 -9.32
C PHE A 183 5.08 -0.06 -7.99
N PRO A 184 3.93 0.62 -7.91
CA PRO A 184 3.18 0.71 -6.66
C PRO A 184 2.57 -0.64 -6.28
N SER A 185 2.12 -1.46 -7.23
CA SER A 185 1.49 -2.76 -6.91
C SER A 185 2.42 -3.72 -6.19
N ILE A 186 3.73 -3.63 -6.44
CA ILE A 186 4.73 -4.41 -5.72
C ILE A 186 5.23 -3.64 -4.49
N LEU A 187 5.78 -2.43 -4.67
CA LEU A 187 6.45 -1.74 -3.57
C LEU A 187 5.51 -1.33 -2.44
N TRP A 188 4.33 -0.76 -2.74
CA TRP A 188 3.39 -0.36 -1.68
C TRP A 188 2.84 -1.58 -0.95
N ALA A 189 2.62 -2.70 -1.65
CA ALA A 189 2.16 -3.92 -1.02
C ALA A 189 3.23 -4.52 -0.09
N LEU A 190 4.50 -4.54 -0.52
CA LEU A 190 5.62 -4.97 0.33
C LEU A 190 5.82 -4.04 1.53
N LEU A 191 5.69 -2.72 1.34
CA LEU A 191 5.72 -1.76 2.44
C LEU A 191 4.59 -2.02 3.42
N ASN A 192 3.37 -2.27 2.95
CA ASN A 192 2.23 -2.59 3.82
C ASN A 192 2.41 -3.89 4.60
N LEU A 193 3.19 -4.85 4.10
CA LEU A 193 3.54 -6.08 4.82
C LEU A 193 4.61 -5.88 5.89
N LEU A 194 5.25 -4.70 5.98
CA LEU A 194 6.22 -4.45 7.04
C LEU A 194 5.54 -4.45 8.41
N PRO A 195 6.18 -5.03 9.44
CA PRO A 195 5.63 -5.14 10.79
C PRO A 195 5.71 -3.82 11.56
N VAL A 196 5.08 -2.78 11.02
CA VAL A 196 5.03 -1.41 11.56
C VAL A 196 3.59 -0.93 11.55
N MET A 197 3.00 -0.68 12.72
CA MET A 197 1.67 -0.07 12.78
C MET A 197 1.70 1.37 12.24
N PRO A 198 0.66 1.85 11.53
CA PRO A 198 -0.65 1.21 11.31
C PRO A 198 -0.73 0.30 10.06
N LEU A 199 0.39 -0.04 9.41
CA LEU A 199 0.41 -0.87 8.21
C LEU A 199 -0.14 -2.28 8.51
N ASP A 200 -0.57 -2.98 7.46
CA ASP A 200 -1.18 -4.31 7.58
C ASP A 200 -0.27 -5.33 8.26
N GLY A 201 1.02 -5.34 7.97
CA GLY A 201 2.02 -6.19 8.61
C GLY A 201 2.13 -5.91 10.10
N GLY A 202 1.94 -4.65 10.53
CA GLY A 202 1.82 -4.29 11.93
C GLY A 202 0.60 -4.93 12.60
N GLN A 203 -0.56 -4.93 11.93
CA GLN A 203 -1.78 -5.59 12.42
C GLN A 203 -1.63 -7.12 12.47
N VAL A 204 -0.91 -7.70 11.51
CA VAL A 204 -0.54 -9.12 11.51
C VAL A 204 0.31 -9.43 12.74
N ILE A 205 1.40 -8.70 12.97
CA ILE A 205 2.26 -8.93 14.15
C ILE A 205 1.50 -8.73 15.45
N LYS A 206 0.67 -7.71 15.56
CA LYS A 206 -0.21 -7.51 16.72
C LYS A 206 -1.05 -8.76 17.00
N SER A 207 -1.67 -9.33 15.96
CA SER A 207 -2.51 -10.52 16.09
C SER A 207 -1.69 -11.79 16.39
N VAL A 208 -0.48 -11.91 15.84
CA VAL A 208 0.45 -13.01 16.15
C VAL A 208 0.88 -12.96 17.61
N VAL A 209 1.25 -11.78 18.12
CA VAL A 209 1.62 -11.57 19.52
C VAL A 209 0.47 -11.95 20.46
N GLN A 210 -0.77 -11.58 20.10
CA GLN A 210 -1.97 -12.00 20.85
C GLN A 210 -2.15 -13.52 20.88
N LEU A 211 -1.87 -14.23 19.78
CA LEU A 211 -1.95 -15.71 19.74
C LEU A 211 -0.91 -16.38 20.64
N THR A 212 0.25 -15.74 20.83
CA THR A 212 1.31 -16.24 21.71
C THR A 212 1.13 -15.84 23.17
N GLY A 213 0.01 -15.20 23.54
CA GLY A 213 -0.27 -14.72 24.89
C GLY A 213 0.48 -13.43 25.27
N GLY A 214 1.04 -12.73 24.28
CA GLY A 214 1.74 -11.47 24.45
C GLY A 214 0.81 -10.26 24.52
N ASN A 215 1.39 -9.08 24.73
CA ASN A 215 0.66 -7.82 24.89
C ASN A 215 0.86 -6.85 23.73
N ILE A 216 0.04 -5.81 23.66
CA ILE A 216 0.12 -4.78 22.61
C ILE A 216 1.47 -4.04 22.63
N ILE A 217 2.09 -3.89 23.81
CA ILE A 217 3.38 -3.20 23.97
C ILE A 217 4.49 -3.95 23.22
N GLN A 218 4.50 -5.28 23.25
CA GLN A 218 5.45 -6.08 22.47
C GLN A 218 5.30 -5.83 20.96
N ALA A 219 4.07 -5.80 20.44
CA ALA A 219 3.83 -5.50 19.02
C ALA A 219 4.24 -4.07 18.63
N LEU A 220 4.02 -3.10 19.52
CA LEU A 220 4.47 -1.72 19.32
C LEU A 220 6.01 -1.62 19.32
N TRP A 221 6.71 -2.35 20.20
CA TRP A 221 8.18 -2.38 20.17
C TRP A 221 8.72 -2.98 18.88
N VAL A 222 8.12 -4.06 18.36
CA VAL A 222 8.47 -4.58 17.03
C VAL A 222 8.31 -3.48 15.98
N SER A 223 7.20 -2.74 16.01
CA SER A 223 6.96 -1.62 15.10
C SER A 223 8.03 -0.53 15.20
N VAL A 224 8.42 -0.13 16.43
CA VAL A 224 9.48 0.88 16.66
C VAL A 224 10.82 0.41 16.09
N ILE A 225 11.23 -0.83 16.39
CA ILE A 225 12.52 -1.38 15.96
C ILE A 225 12.58 -1.47 14.43
N VAL A 226 11.55 -2.07 13.83
CA VAL A 226 11.51 -2.25 12.36
C VAL A 226 11.44 -0.89 11.66
N ALA A 227 10.67 0.05 12.19
CA ALA A 227 10.60 1.39 11.64
C ALA A 227 11.95 2.13 11.73
N GLY A 228 12.71 1.94 12.81
CA GLY A 228 14.08 2.44 12.94
C GLY A 228 15.03 1.84 11.89
N VAL A 229 14.98 0.52 11.68
CA VAL A 229 15.79 -0.18 10.67
C VAL A 229 15.47 0.30 9.25
N VAL A 230 14.18 0.35 8.89
CA VAL A 230 13.73 0.81 7.57
C VAL A 230 14.04 2.30 7.38
N GLY A 231 13.87 3.12 8.42
CA GLY A 231 14.23 4.53 8.41
C GLY A 231 15.72 4.73 8.12
N PHE A 232 16.59 4.00 8.82
CA PHE A 232 18.04 4.02 8.61
C PHE A 232 18.43 3.55 7.19
N TYR A 233 17.80 2.48 6.71
CA TYR A 233 17.97 2.03 5.33
C TYR A 233 17.59 3.11 4.31
N GLY A 234 16.47 3.82 4.55
CA GLY A 234 16.01 4.91 3.70
C GLY A 234 17.08 6.01 3.55
N PHE A 235 17.65 6.50 4.65
CA PHE A 235 18.68 7.54 4.59
C PHE A 235 19.98 7.07 3.93
N THR A 236 20.45 5.86 4.24
CA THR A 236 21.70 5.32 3.68
C THR A 236 21.62 5.06 2.17
N ASN A 237 20.42 4.92 1.61
CA ASN A 237 20.18 4.72 0.17
C ASN A 237 19.67 5.99 -0.54
N GLY A 238 19.74 7.17 0.10
CA GLY A 238 19.27 8.44 -0.48
C GLY A 238 17.75 8.56 -0.61
N GLN A 239 16.98 7.65 0.00
CA GLN A 239 15.52 7.66 0.02
C GLN A 239 15.03 8.46 1.24
N THR A 240 15.31 9.76 1.26
CA THR A 240 15.01 10.66 2.39
C THR A 240 13.54 10.61 2.80
N TYR A 241 12.63 10.55 1.83
CA TYR A 241 11.19 10.46 2.11
C TYR A 241 10.83 9.18 2.89
N LEU A 242 11.33 8.01 2.45
CA LEU A 242 11.13 6.74 3.14
C LEU A 242 11.72 6.78 4.55
N GLY A 243 12.93 7.36 4.68
CA GLY A 243 13.61 7.54 5.95
C GLY A 243 12.78 8.34 6.95
N ILE A 244 12.29 9.52 6.55
CA ILE A 244 11.45 10.39 7.37
C ILE A 244 10.12 9.70 7.73
N LEU A 245 9.46 9.08 6.75
CA LEU A 245 8.18 8.41 6.96
C LEU A 245 8.29 7.33 8.04
N PHE A 246 9.26 6.44 7.92
CA PHE A 246 9.42 5.34 8.88
C PHE A 246 9.91 5.82 10.24
N LEU A 247 10.79 6.83 10.32
CA LEU A 247 11.12 7.43 11.62
C LEU A 247 9.89 8.06 12.30
N MET A 248 9.03 8.73 11.53
CA MET A 248 7.78 9.29 12.05
C MET A 248 6.83 8.18 12.53
N LEU A 249 6.71 7.07 11.80
CA LEU A 249 5.93 5.91 12.23
C LEU A 249 6.52 5.27 13.49
N GLY A 250 7.84 5.12 13.58
CA GLY A 250 8.52 4.63 14.78
C GLY A 250 8.25 5.53 15.99
N TRP A 251 8.33 6.85 15.80
CA TRP A 251 8.04 7.83 16.83
C TRP A 251 6.58 7.77 17.32
N THR A 252 5.61 7.68 16.41
CA THR A 252 4.19 7.58 16.82
C THR A 252 3.89 6.29 17.58
N ASN A 253 4.51 5.17 17.21
CA ASN A 253 4.41 3.91 17.97
C ASN A 253 5.08 4.01 19.34
N PHE A 254 6.24 4.66 19.44
CA PHE A 254 6.90 4.90 20.71
C PHE A 254 6.06 5.80 21.65
N GLN A 255 5.41 6.82 21.10
CA GLN A 255 4.44 7.63 21.87
C GLN A 255 3.26 6.79 22.37
N ALA A 256 2.75 5.86 21.57
CA ALA A 256 1.67 4.95 21.97
C ALA A 256 2.08 4.03 23.13
N ILE A 257 3.33 3.56 23.15
CA ILE A 257 3.89 2.79 24.29
C ILE A 257 3.87 3.64 25.56
N GLN A 258 4.41 4.87 25.50
CA GLN A 258 4.44 5.77 26.67
C GLN A 258 3.04 6.08 27.22
N GLN A 259 2.06 6.26 26.34
CA GLN A 259 0.67 6.47 26.75
C GLN A 259 0.09 5.24 27.44
N SER A 260 0.38 4.04 26.93
CA SER A 260 -0.09 2.77 27.50
C SER A 260 0.49 2.53 28.89
N SER A 261 1.80 2.75 29.06
CA SER A 261 2.48 2.61 30.36
C SER A 261 1.99 3.63 31.40
N ARG A 262 1.57 4.83 30.99
CA ARG A 262 0.97 5.83 31.89
C ARG A 262 -0.44 5.46 32.35
N MET A 263 -1.16 4.63 31.59
CA MET A 263 -2.51 4.16 31.94
C MET A 263 -2.53 2.84 32.73
N GLY A 264 -1.37 2.25 33.03
CA GLY A 264 -1.26 1.06 33.88
C GLY A 264 -1.63 -0.27 33.21
N TYR A 265 -1.53 -0.34 31.88
CA TYR A 265 -1.69 -1.58 31.09
C TYR A 265 -0.33 -2.23 30.77
#